data_AF-A0A535KCF2-F1
#
_entry.id   AF-A0A535KCF2-F1
#
_cell.length_a   1.000
_cell.length_b   1.000
_cell.length_c   1.000
_cell.angle_alpha   90.00
_cell.angle_beta   90.00
_cell.angle_gamma   90.00
#
_symmetry.space_group_name_H-M   'P 1'
#
loop_
_entity.id
_entity.type
_entity.pdbx_description
1 polymer ?
#
loop_
_entity_poly.entity_id
_entity_poly.type
_entity_poly.pdbx_seq_one_letter_code
_entity_poly.pdbx_strand_id
1 'polypeptide(L)'
;MESRTAIDRYERALAMAGQESRWGAREARILAGMGESYYWLADYPAATEALSRAVALGETQPDPFALGLATRYLGDIAINFEGDVDKAERLLNRSLLAAEELGDSWAIVRSRLFAGWVPWTRERFDEAEAIWRGALALVDPKDYWARVRALTALSINRTEKQDPEGALQLIEEACALAEESGDQFSVANTSVQKGRVLDDLGRGEEALPWFDRGVSIFGEFGARWEMADARAARGIAKRNVGRLDEAEEDLRFAIRTAEELGDRQLPAWTWRNLAKVAELRGDKAAAEELLKRSRDAELRGPH
;
A
#
# COMPACT_ATOMS: atom_id res chain seq x y z
N MET A 1 -8.10 10.81 -12.20
CA MET A 1 -8.59 12.17 -12.56
C MET A 1 -9.52 12.72 -11.50
N GLU A 2 -10.42 11.91 -10.94
CA GLU A 2 -11.41 12.32 -9.92
C GLU A 2 -10.80 12.86 -8.61
N SER A 3 -9.70 12.27 -8.10
CA SER A 3 -9.07 12.73 -6.84
C SER A 3 -8.49 14.15 -6.95
N ARG A 4 -7.94 14.53 -8.11
CA ARG A 4 -7.49 15.92 -8.35
C ARG A 4 -8.67 16.90 -8.41
N THR A 5 -9.80 16.45 -8.95
CA THR A 5 -11.04 17.23 -8.94
C THR A 5 -11.66 17.32 -7.54
N ALA A 6 -11.48 16.29 -6.70
CA ALA A 6 -11.89 16.33 -5.30
C ALA A 6 -11.07 17.34 -4.50
N ILE A 7 -9.74 17.35 -4.67
CA ILE A 7 -8.84 18.33 -4.05
C ILE A 7 -9.22 19.75 -4.44
N ASP A 8 -9.38 20.06 -5.74
CA ASP A 8 -9.79 21.41 -6.20
C ASP A 8 -11.16 21.82 -5.62
N ARG A 9 -12.10 20.88 -5.45
CA ARG A 9 -13.37 21.15 -4.76
C ARG A 9 -13.19 21.44 -3.28
N TYR A 10 -12.33 20.70 -2.58
CA TYR A 10 -12.03 20.96 -1.18
C TYR A 10 -11.30 22.29 -0.97
N GLU A 11 -10.31 22.60 -1.80
CA GLU A 11 -9.59 23.87 -1.79
C GLU A 11 -10.53 25.05 -2.04
N ARG A 12 -11.43 24.95 -3.03
CA ARG A 12 -12.47 25.97 -3.27
C ARG A 12 -13.44 26.07 -2.11
N ALA A 13 -13.85 24.95 -1.52
CA ALA A 13 -14.73 24.96 -0.35
C ALA A 13 -14.07 25.70 0.83
N LEU A 14 -12.79 25.45 1.09
CA LEU A 14 -12.01 26.17 2.12
C LEU A 14 -11.78 27.65 1.77
N ALA A 15 -11.49 27.97 0.51
CA ALA A 15 -11.27 29.34 0.07
C ALA A 15 -12.56 30.19 0.10
N MET A 16 -13.70 29.62 -0.29
CA MET A 16 -15.01 30.27 -0.22
C MET A 16 -15.53 30.40 1.22
N ALA A 17 -15.06 29.54 2.12
CA ALA A 17 -15.46 29.48 3.53
C ALA A 17 -14.92 30.62 4.41
N GLY A 18 -13.84 31.30 4.00
CA GLY A 18 -13.21 32.38 4.75
C GLY A 18 -12.32 31.92 5.92
N GLN A 19 -11.72 32.86 6.67
CA GLN A 19 -10.64 32.59 7.65
C GLN A 19 -11.03 31.64 8.81
N GLU A 20 -10.23 30.57 8.95
CA GLU A 20 -9.92 29.55 10.00
C GLU A 20 -10.66 29.55 11.36
N SER A 21 -11.19 30.66 11.86
CA SER A 21 -11.69 30.75 13.25
C SER A 21 -13.09 30.13 13.50
N ARG A 22 -13.85 29.77 12.46
CA ARG A 22 -15.28 29.43 12.59
C ARG A 22 -15.69 28.02 12.16
N TRP A 23 -14.79 27.22 11.62
CA TRP A 23 -15.17 25.96 10.96
C TRP A 23 -14.91 24.69 11.77
N GLY A 24 -13.93 24.71 12.67
CA GLY A 24 -13.73 23.68 13.69
C GLY A 24 -13.82 22.25 13.17
N ALA A 25 -14.80 21.49 13.67
CA ALA A 25 -15.05 20.10 13.25
C ALA A 25 -15.24 19.92 11.73
N ARG A 26 -15.86 20.88 11.02
CA ARG A 26 -16.04 20.77 9.56
C ARG A 26 -14.73 20.92 8.81
N GLU A 27 -13.86 21.83 9.25
CA GLU A 27 -12.54 21.99 8.66
C GLU A 27 -11.68 20.74 8.88
N ALA A 28 -11.70 20.17 10.09
CA ALA A 28 -11.01 18.92 10.39
C ALA A 28 -11.40 17.79 9.43
N ARG A 29 -12.71 17.63 9.14
CA ARG A 29 -13.19 16.61 8.19
C ARG A 29 -12.77 16.88 6.75
N ILE A 30 -12.82 18.14 6.30
CA ILE A 30 -12.38 18.51 4.95
C ILE A 30 -10.89 18.23 4.78
N LEU A 31 -10.07 18.66 5.76
CA LEU A 31 -8.63 18.40 5.76
C LEU A 31 -8.30 16.91 5.80
N ALA A 32 -9.05 16.11 6.56
CA ALA A 32 -8.87 14.66 6.57
C ALA A 32 -9.17 14.04 5.19
N GLY A 33 -10.23 14.49 4.51
CA GLY A 33 -10.57 14.04 3.14
C GLY A 33 -9.58 14.53 2.07
N MET A 34 -9.05 15.74 2.20
CA MET A 34 -7.95 16.22 1.36
C MET A 34 -6.69 15.38 1.56
N GLY A 35 -6.34 15.13 2.83
CA GLY A 35 -5.20 14.31 3.20
C GLY A 35 -5.27 12.90 2.64
N GLU A 36 -6.44 12.26 2.73
CA GLU A 36 -6.73 10.98 2.05
C GLU A 36 -6.53 11.09 0.54
N SER A 37 -7.04 12.16 -0.08
CA SER A 37 -6.93 12.35 -1.53
C SER A 37 -5.47 12.52 -1.99
N TYR A 38 -4.67 13.29 -1.25
CA TYR A 38 -3.22 13.42 -1.50
C TYR A 38 -2.49 12.10 -1.28
N TYR A 39 -2.86 11.34 -0.23
CA TYR A 39 -2.30 10.01 0.03
C TYR A 39 -2.49 9.07 -1.17
N TRP A 40 -3.71 9.01 -1.74
CA TRP A 40 -3.97 8.19 -2.93
C TRP A 40 -3.29 8.71 -4.22
N LEU A 41 -2.83 9.96 -4.23
CA LEU A 41 -2.02 10.52 -5.31
C LEU A 41 -0.51 10.37 -5.07
N ALA A 42 -0.11 9.69 -3.99
CA ALA A 42 1.26 9.55 -3.53
C ALA A 42 1.96 10.90 -3.23
N ASP A 43 1.20 11.96 -2.96
CA ASP A 43 1.74 13.23 -2.44
C ASP A 43 1.77 13.17 -0.91
N TYR A 44 2.66 12.34 -0.37
CA TYR A 44 2.78 12.11 1.07
C TYR A 44 3.11 13.37 1.88
N PRO A 45 3.92 14.34 1.39
CA PRO A 45 4.12 15.60 2.08
C PRO A 45 2.81 16.40 2.25
N ALA A 46 2.06 16.61 1.16
CA ALA A 46 0.78 17.34 1.23
C ALA A 46 -0.26 16.57 2.06
N ALA A 47 -0.29 15.24 1.94
CA ALA A 47 -1.13 14.38 2.78
C ALA A 47 -0.80 14.57 4.26
N THR A 48 0.48 14.47 4.63
CA THR A 48 0.92 14.60 6.03
C THR A 48 0.58 15.97 6.61
N GLU A 49 0.75 17.05 5.84
CA GLU A 49 0.37 18.40 6.26
C GLU A 49 -1.14 18.49 6.55
N ALA A 50 -1.97 18.10 5.58
CA ALA A 50 -3.43 18.17 5.72
C ALA A 50 -3.95 17.28 6.85
N LEU A 51 -3.46 16.03 6.95
CA LEU A 51 -3.86 15.09 7.99
C LEU A 51 -3.42 15.55 9.38
N SER A 52 -2.21 16.12 9.52
CA SER A 52 -1.73 16.64 10.82
C SER A 52 -2.56 17.83 11.30
N ARG A 53 -2.95 18.72 10.38
CA ARG A 53 -3.89 19.81 10.70
C ARG A 53 -5.28 19.29 11.07
N ALA A 54 -5.77 18.27 10.37
CA ALA A 54 -7.04 17.61 10.72
C ALA A 54 -7.01 17.01 12.13
N VAL A 55 -5.90 16.39 12.52
CA VAL A 55 -5.71 15.86 13.88
C VAL A 55 -5.73 16.98 14.92
N ALA A 56 -4.94 18.04 14.73
CA ALA A 56 -4.88 19.15 15.68
C ALA A 56 -6.27 19.81 15.89
N LEU A 57 -7.01 20.03 14.80
CA LEU A 57 -8.37 20.57 14.89
C LEU A 57 -9.35 19.60 15.55
N GLY A 58 -9.30 18.32 15.18
CA GLY A 58 -10.14 17.26 15.76
C GLY A 58 -9.88 17.00 17.24
N GLU A 59 -8.68 17.33 17.75
CA GLU A 59 -8.36 17.31 19.19
C GLU A 59 -8.90 18.55 19.92
N THR A 60 -8.73 19.74 19.32
CA THR A 60 -9.23 20.99 19.93
C THR A 60 -10.76 21.04 19.97
N GLN A 61 -11.42 20.44 18.98
CA GLN A 61 -12.86 20.33 18.85
C GLN A 61 -13.18 18.86 18.55
N PRO A 62 -13.48 18.05 19.59
CA PRO A 62 -13.59 16.61 19.49
C PRO A 62 -14.42 16.15 18.28
N ASP A 63 -13.75 15.59 17.28
CA ASP A 63 -14.35 14.98 16.09
C ASP A 63 -13.69 13.62 15.83
N PRO A 64 -14.24 12.53 16.40
CA PRO A 64 -13.68 11.19 16.26
C PRO A 64 -13.63 10.70 14.81
N PHE A 65 -14.48 11.22 13.91
CA PHE A 65 -14.42 10.88 12.49
C PHE A 65 -13.17 11.44 11.82
N ALA A 66 -12.91 12.74 11.99
CA ALA A 66 -11.70 13.37 11.44
C ALA A 66 -10.44 12.75 12.05
N LEU A 67 -10.43 12.51 13.37
CA LEU A 67 -9.32 11.84 14.06
C LEU A 67 -9.09 10.43 13.54
N GLY A 68 -10.14 9.61 13.45
CA GLY A 68 -10.09 8.24 12.98
C GLY A 68 -9.54 8.14 11.55
N LEU A 69 -10.06 8.99 10.65
CA LEU A 69 -9.64 9.05 9.26
C LEU A 69 -8.18 9.53 9.14
N ALA A 70 -7.85 10.63 9.81
CA ALA A 70 -6.54 11.26 9.64
C ALA A 70 -5.40 10.41 10.20
N THR A 71 -5.59 9.86 11.41
CA THR A 71 -4.59 9.01 12.05
C THR A 71 -4.41 7.66 11.36
N ARG A 72 -5.42 7.14 10.64
CA ARG A 72 -5.29 5.93 9.82
C ARG A 72 -4.26 6.12 8.70
N TYR A 73 -4.41 7.18 7.92
CA TYR A 73 -3.51 7.47 6.80
C TYR A 73 -2.13 7.94 7.26
N LEU A 74 -2.04 8.73 8.34
CA LEU A 74 -0.74 9.05 8.93
C LEU A 74 -0.03 7.80 9.44
N GLY A 75 -0.76 6.83 9.99
CA GLY A 75 -0.20 5.56 10.43
C GLY A 75 0.35 4.74 9.26
N ASP A 76 -0.35 4.73 8.13
CA ASP A 76 0.13 4.07 6.91
C ASP A 76 1.36 4.77 6.30
N ILE A 77 1.38 6.11 6.26
CA ILE A 77 2.55 6.88 5.84
C ILE A 77 3.73 6.59 6.78
N ALA A 78 3.50 6.52 8.09
CA ALA A 78 4.54 6.22 9.06
C ALA A 78 5.18 4.84 8.81
N ILE A 79 4.37 3.81 8.52
CA ILE A 79 4.92 2.45 8.29
C ILE A 79 5.59 2.30 6.92
N ASN A 80 4.97 2.80 5.84
CA ASN A 80 5.41 2.54 4.47
C ASN A 80 6.42 3.57 3.95
N PHE A 81 6.28 4.85 4.33
CA PHE A 81 7.11 5.93 3.79
C PHE A 81 8.18 6.39 4.77
N GLU A 82 7.85 6.53 6.07
CA GLU A 82 8.81 6.95 7.08
C GLU A 82 9.62 5.77 7.65
N GLY A 83 9.09 4.54 7.58
CA GLY A 83 9.70 3.34 8.17
C GLY A 83 9.63 3.31 9.71
N ASP A 84 8.77 4.14 10.33
CA ASP A 84 8.59 4.23 11.78
C ASP A 84 7.37 3.40 12.22
N VAL A 85 7.62 2.10 12.46
CA VAL A 85 6.60 1.14 12.89
C VAL A 85 5.99 1.50 14.25
N ASP A 86 6.76 2.12 15.14
CA ASP A 86 6.28 2.51 16.48
C ASP A 86 5.34 3.72 16.40
N LYS A 87 5.65 4.70 15.54
CA LYS A 87 4.76 5.81 15.23
C LYS A 87 3.49 5.32 14.53
N ALA A 88 3.62 4.39 13.59
CA ALA A 88 2.48 3.77 12.92
C ALA A 88 1.53 3.10 13.92
N GLU A 89 2.07 2.30 14.85
CA GLU A 89 1.28 1.65 15.90
C GLU A 89 0.50 2.66 16.76
N ARG A 90 1.16 3.73 17.22
CA ARG A 90 0.50 4.79 18.00
C ARG A 90 -0.64 5.43 17.20
N LEU A 91 -0.42 5.75 15.93
CA LEU A 91 -1.41 6.40 15.07
C LEU A 91 -2.58 5.48 14.74
N LEU A 92 -2.32 4.20 14.42
CA LEU A 92 -3.36 3.23 14.09
C LEU A 92 -4.19 2.82 15.31
N ASN A 93 -3.59 2.77 16.50
CA ASN A 93 -4.33 2.60 17.75
C ASN A 93 -5.24 3.80 18.03
N ARG A 94 -4.77 5.02 17.79
CA ARG A 94 -5.63 6.22 17.88
C ARG A 94 -6.78 6.18 16.88
N SER A 95 -6.51 5.72 15.65
CA SER A 95 -7.55 5.56 14.64
C SER A 95 -8.63 4.58 15.07
N LEU A 96 -8.22 3.43 15.62
CA LEU A 96 -9.14 2.41 16.11
C LEU A 96 -9.97 2.91 17.29
N LEU A 97 -9.36 3.58 18.27
CA LEU A 97 -10.07 4.16 19.41
C LEU A 97 -11.13 5.19 18.97
N ALA A 98 -10.78 6.07 18.03
CA ALA A 98 -11.72 7.05 17.50
C ALA A 98 -12.86 6.39 16.71
N ALA A 99 -12.57 5.32 15.95
CA ALA A 99 -13.59 4.55 15.25
C ALA A 99 -14.53 3.80 16.21
N GLU A 100 -14.00 3.27 17.32
CA GLU A 100 -14.78 2.63 18.39
C GLU A 100 -15.66 3.64 19.13
N GLU A 101 -15.17 4.87 19.38
CA GLU A 101 -15.97 5.95 19.96
C GLU A 101 -17.17 6.34 19.08
N LEU A 102 -17.01 6.31 17.75
CA LEU A 102 -18.13 6.52 16.82
C LEU A 102 -19.16 5.38 16.84
N GLY A 103 -18.78 4.20 17.32
CA GLY A 103 -19.58 2.98 17.17
C GLY A 103 -19.79 2.57 15.71
N ASP A 104 -18.93 3.04 14.79
CA ASP A 104 -19.09 2.83 13.36
C ASP A 104 -18.26 1.63 12.88
N SER A 105 -18.95 0.56 12.51
CA SER A 105 -18.32 -0.65 11.97
C SER A 105 -17.54 -0.38 10.68
N TRP A 106 -17.98 0.57 9.85
CA TRP A 106 -17.27 0.95 8.62
C TRP A 106 -15.89 1.54 8.91
N ALA A 107 -15.80 2.41 9.92
CA ALA A 107 -14.56 3.02 10.36
C ALA A 107 -13.65 1.99 11.06
N ILE A 108 -14.21 1.15 11.95
CA ILE A 108 -13.46 0.12 12.68
C ILE A 108 -12.80 -0.87 11.70
N VAL A 109 -13.55 -1.34 10.71
CA VAL A 109 -13.03 -2.26 9.68
C VAL A 109 -11.85 -1.62 8.95
N ARG A 110 -12.01 -0.37 8.48
CA ARG A 110 -10.94 0.35 7.80
C ARG A 110 -9.71 0.54 8.69
N SER A 111 -9.87 0.95 9.94
CA SER A 111 -8.73 1.08 10.86
C SER A 111 -8.01 -0.25 11.09
N ARG A 112 -8.75 -1.36 11.24
CA ARG A 112 -8.15 -2.70 11.40
C ARG A 112 -7.40 -3.18 10.16
N LEU A 113 -7.90 -2.90 8.95
CA LEU A 113 -7.22 -3.26 7.70
C LEU A 113 -5.81 -2.68 7.64
N PHE A 114 -5.62 -1.45 8.13
CA PHE A 114 -4.31 -0.80 8.20
C PHE A 114 -3.52 -1.25 9.44
N ALA A 115 -4.16 -1.38 10.60
CA ALA A 115 -3.52 -1.80 11.85
C ALA A 115 -2.87 -3.19 11.77
N GLY A 116 -3.42 -4.11 10.98
CA GLY A 116 -2.86 -5.46 10.80
C GLY A 116 -1.44 -5.47 10.23
N TRP A 117 -1.03 -4.42 9.51
CA TRP A 117 0.34 -4.31 8.98
C TRP A 117 1.39 -4.08 10.08
N VAL A 118 1.02 -3.50 11.23
CA VAL A 118 1.95 -3.26 12.34
C VAL A 118 2.53 -4.58 12.91
N PRO A 119 1.71 -5.56 13.37
CA PRO A 119 2.24 -6.85 13.78
C PRO A 119 2.87 -7.61 12.62
N TRP A 120 2.36 -7.50 11.38
CA TRP A 120 2.93 -8.15 10.21
C TRP A 120 4.38 -7.71 9.95
N THR A 121 4.66 -6.40 9.97
CA THR A 121 6.01 -5.85 9.82
C THR A 121 6.95 -6.23 10.97
N ARG A 122 6.39 -6.58 12.13
CA ARG A 122 7.14 -7.15 13.27
C ARG A 122 7.21 -8.68 13.25
N GLU A 123 6.85 -9.32 12.14
CA GLU A 123 6.82 -10.78 11.95
C GLU A 123 5.88 -11.53 12.91
N ARG A 124 4.92 -10.82 13.51
CA ARG A 124 3.87 -11.37 14.39
C ARG A 124 2.64 -11.75 13.58
N PHE A 125 2.83 -12.70 12.67
CA PHE A 125 1.84 -13.06 11.64
C PHE A 125 0.51 -13.59 12.18
N ASP A 126 0.50 -14.24 13.35
CA ASP A 126 -0.73 -14.71 13.98
C ASP A 126 -1.58 -13.55 14.54
N GLU A 127 -0.94 -12.52 15.09
CA GLU A 127 -1.62 -11.31 15.54
C GLU A 127 -2.20 -10.52 14.36
N ALA A 128 -1.43 -10.40 13.28
CA ALA A 128 -1.89 -9.78 12.03
C ALA A 128 -3.12 -10.50 11.45
N GLU A 129 -3.06 -11.84 11.39
CA GLU A 129 -4.17 -12.69 10.93
C GLU A 129 -5.43 -12.45 11.75
N ALA A 130 -5.31 -12.40 13.08
CA ALA A 130 -6.45 -12.17 13.98
C ALA A 130 -7.11 -10.80 13.71
N ILE A 131 -6.33 -9.75 13.47
CA ILE A 131 -6.84 -8.41 13.17
C ILE A 131 -7.62 -8.42 11.84
N TRP A 132 -7.04 -8.97 10.77
CA TRP A 132 -7.70 -8.97 9.46
C TRP A 132 -8.92 -9.91 9.41
N ARG A 133 -8.88 -11.08 10.06
CA ARG A 133 -10.08 -11.92 10.20
C ARG A 133 -11.15 -11.23 11.03
N GLY A 134 -10.77 -10.52 12.09
CA GLY A 134 -11.69 -9.71 12.88
C GLY A 134 -12.32 -8.57 12.09
N ALA A 135 -11.58 -7.94 11.16
CA ALA A 135 -12.13 -6.95 10.22
C ALA A 135 -13.09 -7.60 9.23
N LEU A 136 -12.71 -8.75 8.64
CA LEU A 136 -13.53 -9.49 7.69
C LEU A 136 -14.83 -10.02 8.30
N ALA A 137 -14.85 -10.31 9.60
CA ALA A 137 -16.07 -10.74 10.30
C ALA A 137 -17.08 -9.58 10.54
N LEU A 138 -16.62 -8.33 10.54
CA LEU A 138 -17.45 -7.15 10.78
C LEU A 138 -17.84 -6.39 9.50
N VAL A 139 -17.18 -6.67 8.38
CA VAL A 139 -17.39 -5.95 7.12
C VAL A 139 -18.79 -6.19 6.57
N ASP A 140 -19.41 -5.13 6.05
CA ASP A 140 -20.65 -5.25 5.29
C ASP A 140 -20.39 -6.14 4.05
N PRO A 141 -21.23 -7.16 3.76
CA PRO A 141 -21.05 -8.02 2.59
C PRO A 141 -20.94 -7.28 1.25
N LYS A 142 -21.53 -6.08 1.15
CA LYS A 142 -21.50 -5.20 -0.04
C LYS A 142 -20.30 -4.26 -0.07
N ASP A 143 -19.50 -4.18 1.00
CA ASP A 143 -18.24 -3.42 1.00
C ASP A 143 -17.13 -4.29 0.37
N TYR A 144 -17.21 -4.45 -0.95
CA TYR A 144 -16.24 -5.22 -1.73
C TYR A 144 -14.81 -4.73 -1.51
N TRP A 145 -14.61 -3.41 -1.42
CA TRP A 145 -13.28 -2.82 -1.20
C TRP A 145 -12.62 -3.34 0.08
N ALA A 146 -13.35 -3.35 1.20
CA ALA A 146 -12.80 -3.80 2.47
C ALA A 146 -12.60 -5.33 2.49
N ARG A 147 -13.52 -6.10 1.88
CA ARG A 147 -13.41 -7.56 1.76
C ARG A 147 -12.20 -7.97 0.94
N VAL A 148 -12.03 -7.38 -0.25
CA VAL A 148 -10.88 -7.64 -1.13
C VAL A 148 -9.57 -7.34 -0.41
N ARG A 149 -9.48 -6.19 0.29
CA ARG A 149 -8.27 -5.84 1.04
C ARG A 149 -7.98 -6.79 2.19
N ALA A 150 -8.98 -7.21 2.96
CA ALA A 150 -8.80 -8.18 4.03
C ALA A 150 -8.27 -9.52 3.50
N LEU A 151 -8.90 -10.06 2.45
CA LEU A 151 -8.51 -11.33 1.84
C LEU A 151 -7.12 -11.25 1.21
N THR A 152 -6.78 -10.13 0.58
CA THR A 152 -5.46 -9.88 0.01
C THR A 152 -4.38 -9.85 1.09
N ALA A 153 -4.62 -9.14 2.20
CA ALA A 153 -3.69 -9.09 3.33
C ALA A 153 -3.53 -10.47 4.01
N LEU A 154 -4.63 -11.21 4.15
CA LEU A 154 -4.59 -12.59 4.66
C LEU A 154 -3.81 -13.53 3.73
N SER A 155 -3.93 -13.37 2.40
CA SER A 155 -3.14 -14.12 1.42
C SER A 155 -1.65 -13.82 1.58
N ILE A 156 -1.26 -12.54 1.69
CA ILE A 156 0.14 -12.14 1.98
C ILE A 156 0.64 -12.79 3.27
N ASN A 157 -0.14 -12.74 4.34
CA ASN A 157 0.22 -13.36 5.62
C ASN A 157 0.40 -14.88 5.52
N ARG A 158 -0.36 -15.55 4.65
CA ARG A 158 -0.26 -17.00 4.43
C ARG A 158 1.03 -17.37 3.69
N THR A 159 1.43 -16.57 2.70
CA THR A 159 2.76 -16.69 2.07
C THR A 159 3.87 -16.60 3.11
N GLU A 160 3.85 -15.59 3.99
CA GLU A 160 4.87 -15.44 5.04
C GLU A 160 4.90 -16.65 6.00
N LYS A 161 3.73 -17.22 6.30
CA LYS A 161 3.57 -18.43 7.12
C LYS A 161 3.91 -19.74 6.37
N GLN A 162 4.50 -19.65 5.17
CA GLN A 162 4.88 -20.80 4.33
C GLN A 162 3.69 -21.68 3.95
N ASP A 163 2.52 -21.07 3.72
CA ASP A 163 1.28 -21.71 3.27
C ASP A 163 0.79 -21.06 1.94
N PRO A 164 1.55 -21.21 0.84
CA PRO A 164 1.21 -20.58 -0.44
C PRO A 164 -0.06 -21.18 -1.07
N GLU A 165 -0.41 -22.43 -0.79
CA GLU A 165 -1.70 -23.01 -1.21
C GLU A 165 -2.88 -22.34 -0.51
N GLY A 166 -2.81 -22.11 0.80
CA GLY A 166 -3.80 -21.33 1.52
C GLY A 166 -3.85 -19.87 1.06
N ALA A 167 -2.70 -19.28 0.72
CA ALA A 167 -2.62 -17.94 0.12
C ALA A 167 -3.33 -17.88 -1.24
N LEU A 168 -3.24 -18.94 -2.05
CA LEU A 168 -3.87 -19.03 -3.36
C LEU A 168 -5.40 -19.05 -3.24
N GLN A 169 -5.94 -19.81 -2.29
CA GLN A 169 -7.39 -19.86 -2.05
C GLN A 169 -7.96 -18.48 -1.70
N LEU A 170 -7.29 -17.77 -0.79
CA LEU A 170 -7.71 -16.43 -0.35
C LEU A 170 -7.63 -15.40 -1.48
N ILE A 171 -6.55 -15.42 -2.27
CA ILE A 171 -6.41 -14.45 -3.36
C ILE A 171 -7.37 -14.75 -4.53
N GLU A 172 -7.73 -16.02 -4.75
CA GLU A 172 -8.76 -16.38 -5.73
C GLU A 172 -10.15 -15.85 -5.35
N GLU A 173 -10.51 -15.93 -4.07
CA GLU A 173 -11.72 -15.29 -3.55
C GLU A 173 -11.66 -13.76 -3.72
N ALA A 174 -10.53 -13.14 -3.38
CA ALA A 174 -10.34 -11.70 -3.54
C ALA A 174 -10.44 -11.25 -5.01
N CYS A 175 -9.83 -12.00 -5.94
CA CYS A 175 -9.94 -11.73 -7.38
C CYS A 175 -11.41 -11.79 -7.85
N ALA A 176 -12.16 -12.81 -7.44
CA ALA A 176 -13.56 -12.95 -7.83
C ALA A 176 -14.40 -11.77 -7.35
N LEU A 177 -14.20 -11.32 -6.10
CA LEU A 177 -14.88 -10.16 -5.54
C LEU A 177 -14.47 -8.84 -6.21
N ALA A 178 -13.18 -8.68 -6.55
CA ALA A 178 -12.70 -7.51 -7.26
C ALA A 178 -13.36 -7.40 -8.65
N GLU A 179 -13.42 -8.51 -9.39
CA GLU A 179 -14.08 -8.56 -10.70
C GLU A 179 -15.59 -8.29 -10.58
N GLU A 180 -16.26 -8.87 -9.57
CA GLU A 180 -17.70 -8.64 -9.30
C GLU A 180 -17.99 -7.16 -8.99
N SER A 181 -17.10 -6.50 -8.26
CA SER A 181 -17.24 -5.08 -7.89
C SER A 181 -17.04 -4.12 -9.07
N GLY A 182 -16.33 -4.55 -10.12
CA GLY A 182 -15.89 -3.70 -11.22
C GLY A 182 -14.75 -2.71 -10.86
N ASP A 183 -14.25 -2.71 -9.62
CA ASP A 183 -13.14 -1.87 -9.20
C ASP A 183 -11.81 -2.35 -9.81
N GLN A 184 -11.42 -1.69 -10.91
CA GLN A 184 -10.19 -2.02 -11.63
C GLN A 184 -8.93 -1.89 -10.77
N PHE A 185 -8.91 -0.98 -9.79
CA PHE A 185 -7.74 -0.84 -8.91
C PHE A 185 -7.61 -2.06 -7.99
N SER A 186 -8.73 -2.58 -7.48
CA SER A 186 -8.76 -3.85 -6.74
C SER A 186 -8.41 -5.04 -7.62
N VAL A 187 -8.86 -5.07 -8.87
CA VAL A 187 -8.49 -6.10 -9.86
C VAL A 187 -6.97 -6.10 -10.09
N ALA A 188 -6.36 -4.93 -10.23
CA ALA A 188 -4.91 -4.81 -10.43
C ALA A 188 -4.13 -5.35 -9.22
N ASN A 189 -4.49 -4.92 -8.00
CA ASN A 189 -3.85 -5.38 -6.77
C ASN A 189 -3.95 -6.90 -6.59
N THR A 190 -5.16 -7.44 -6.73
CA THR A 190 -5.38 -8.89 -6.58
C THR A 190 -4.68 -9.69 -7.67
N SER A 191 -4.58 -9.17 -8.89
CA SER A 191 -3.81 -9.80 -9.98
C SER A 191 -2.31 -9.86 -9.65
N VAL A 192 -1.71 -8.78 -9.17
CA VAL A 192 -0.28 -8.78 -8.76
C VAL A 192 -0.05 -9.77 -7.64
N GLN A 193 -0.92 -9.79 -6.62
CA GLN A 193 -0.79 -10.71 -5.50
C GLN A 193 -0.98 -12.17 -5.93
N LYS A 194 -1.91 -12.46 -6.84
CA LYS A 194 -2.06 -13.80 -7.41
C LYS A 194 -0.80 -14.22 -8.19
N GLY A 195 -0.20 -13.29 -8.94
CA GLY A 195 1.10 -13.50 -9.57
C GLY A 195 2.18 -13.87 -8.57
N ARG A 196 2.30 -13.13 -7.45
CA ARG A 196 3.28 -13.43 -6.38
C ARG A 196 3.09 -14.84 -5.81
N VAL A 197 1.85 -15.19 -5.43
CA VAL A 197 1.54 -16.52 -4.88
C VAL A 197 1.85 -17.64 -5.87
N LEU A 198 1.57 -17.45 -7.16
CA LEU A 198 1.91 -18.43 -8.19
C LEU A 198 3.42 -18.59 -8.37
N ASP A 199 4.19 -17.49 -8.31
CA ASP A 199 5.66 -17.55 -8.36
C ASP A 199 6.24 -18.28 -7.13
N ASP A 200 5.69 -18.04 -5.93
CA ASP A 200 6.07 -18.74 -4.69
C ASP A 200 5.79 -20.25 -4.76
N LEU A 201 4.74 -20.65 -5.49
CA LEU A 201 4.43 -22.05 -5.81
C LEU A 201 5.32 -22.66 -6.90
N GLY A 202 6.30 -21.90 -7.42
CA GLY A 202 7.15 -22.31 -8.54
C GLY A 202 6.44 -22.31 -9.89
N ARG A 203 5.23 -21.73 -9.98
CA ARG A 203 4.40 -21.64 -11.20
C ARG A 203 4.64 -20.32 -11.93
N GLY A 204 5.90 -19.94 -12.09
CA GLY A 204 6.31 -18.62 -12.61
C GLY A 204 5.72 -18.28 -13.99
N GLU A 205 5.65 -19.23 -14.93
CA GLU A 205 5.03 -18.99 -16.25
C GLU A 205 3.52 -18.70 -16.15
N GLU A 206 2.82 -19.32 -15.19
CA GLU A 206 1.41 -19.03 -14.92
C GLU A 206 1.22 -17.68 -14.21
N ALA A 207 2.24 -17.20 -13.49
CA ALA A 207 2.21 -15.92 -12.77
C ALA A 207 2.30 -14.70 -13.72
N LEU A 208 3.08 -14.81 -14.81
CA LEU A 208 3.38 -13.66 -15.69
C LEU A 208 2.13 -12.96 -16.26
N PRO A 209 1.10 -13.66 -16.76
CA PRO A 209 -0.12 -13.00 -17.24
C PRO A 209 -0.85 -12.19 -16.16
N TRP A 210 -0.78 -12.63 -14.90
CA TRP A 210 -1.40 -11.92 -13.78
C TRP A 210 -0.64 -10.62 -13.46
N PHE A 211 0.69 -10.67 -13.49
CA PHE A 211 1.50 -9.46 -13.39
C PHE A 211 1.26 -8.49 -14.55
N ASP A 212 1.20 -8.99 -15.78
CA ASP A 212 0.91 -8.18 -16.97
C ASP A 212 -0.41 -7.43 -16.85
N ARG A 213 -1.45 -8.14 -16.36
CA ARG A 213 -2.75 -7.54 -16.09
C ARG A 213 -2.66 -6.40 -15.07
N GLY A 214 -2.00 -6.63 -13.93
CA GLY A 214 -1.82 -5.61 -12.89
C GLY A 214 -1.04 -4.39 -13.40
N VAL A 215 0.09 -4.62 -14.08
CA VAL A 215 0.93 -3.56 -14.67
C VAL A 215 0.14 -2.72 -15.69
N SER A 216 -0.65 -3.36 -16.55
CA SER A 216 -1.48 -2.65 -17.55
C SER A 216 -2.46 -1.71 -16.88
N ILE A 217 -3.23 -2.22 -15.90
CA ILE A 217 -4.26 -1.43 -15.22
C ILE A 217 -3.61 -0.29 -14.41
N PHE A 218 -2.55 -0.55 -13.64
CA PHE A 218 -1.86 0.53 -12.92
C PHE A 218 -1.30 1.61 -13.86
N GLY A 219 -0.83 1.21 -15.05
CA GLY A 219 -0.42 2.14 -16.11
C GLY A 219 -1.56 3.04 -16.60
N GLU A 220 -2.75 2.49 -16.83
CA GLU A 220 -3.95 3.24 -17.23
C GLU A 220 -4.40 4.24 -16.16
N PHE A 221 -4.27 3.88 -14.88
CA PHE A 221 -4.59 4.75 -13.75
C PHE A 221 -3.51 5.80 -13.45
N GLY A 222 -2.31 5.65 -14.02
CA GLY A 222 -1.15 6.47 -13.65
C GLY A 222 -0.67 6.22 -12.21
N ALA A 223 -0.96 5.04 -11.66
CA ALA A 223 -0.57 4.59 -10.33
C ALA A 223 0.92 4.19 -10.35
N ARG A 224 1.80 5.19 -10.29
CA ARG A 224 3.23 5.03 -10.58
C ARG A 224 3.94 4.11 -9.60
N TRP A 225 3.61 4.21 -8.32
CA TRP A 225 4.23 3.41 -7.27
C TRP A 225 3.82 1.93 -7.41
N GLU A 226 2.52 1.68 -7.53
CA GLU A 226 1.94 0.34 -7.71
C GLU A 226 2.44 -0.32 -9.00
N MET A 227 2.58 0.46 -10.08
CA MET A 227 3.17 -0.04 -11.33
C MET A 227 4.65 -0.42 -11.16
N ALA A 228 5.42 0.35 -10.37
CA ALA A 228 6.82 0.04 -10.08
C ALA A 228 6.95 -1.26 -9.26
N ASP A 229 6.14 -1.41 -8.22
CA ASP A 229 6.08 -2.63 -7.40
C ASP A 229 5.67 -3.85 -8.23
N ALA A 230 4.59 -3.73 -9.03
CA ALA A 230 4.12 -4.79 -9.90
C ALA A 230 5.18 -5.23 -10.93
N ARG A 231 5.93 -4.28 -11.50
CA ARG A 231 7.05 -4.57 -12.40
C ARG A 231 8.23 -5.20 -11.68
N ALA A 232 8.55 -4.78 -10.45
CA ALA A 232 9.60 -5.43 -9.67
C ALA A 232 9.27 -6.91 -9.43
N ALA A 233 8.03 -7.21 -9.02
CA ALA A 233 7.55 -8.58 -8.83
C ALA A 233 7.56 -9.39 -10.13
N ARG A 234 7.09 -8.81 -11.25
CA ARG A 234 7.16 -9.44 -12.58
C ARG A 234 8.59 -9.74 -13.01
N GLY A 235 9.51 -8.80 -12.78
CA GLY A 235 10.93 -8.96 -13.09
C GLY A 235 11.57 -10.12 -12.34
N ILE A 236 11.18 -10.32 -11.08
CA ILE A 236 11.62 -11.46 -10.27
C ILE A 236 11.08 -12.78 -10.80
N ALA A 237 9.79 -12.85 -11.12
CA ALA A 237 9.20 -14.03 -11.74
C ALA A 237 9.87 -14.36 -13.08
N LYS A 238 10.10 -13.34 -13.94
CA LYS A 238 10.84 -13.47 -15.19
C LYS A 238 12.26 -14.02 -14.97
N ARG A 239 12.96 -13.55 -13.94
CA ARG A 239 14.27 -14.10 -13.57
C ARG A 239 14.16 -15.57 -13.18
N ASN A 240 13.17 -15.94 -12.36
CA ASN A 240 12.98 -17.31 -11.89
C ASN A 240 12.72 -18.29 -13.05
N VAL A 241 12.02 -17.84 -14.11
CA VAL A 241 11.81 -18.63 -15.34
C VAL A 241 12.91 -18.47 -16.39
N GLY A 242 14.01 -17.77 -16.08
CA GLY A 242 15.18 -17.62 -16.97
C GLY A 242 15.06 -16.55 -18.06
N ARG A 243 14.01 -15.71 -18.06
CA ARG A 243 13.82 -14.58 -18.98
C ARG A 243 14.62 -13.35 -18.52
N LEU A 244 15.95 -13.50 -18.49
CA LEU A 244 16.86 -12.55 -17.84
C LEU A 244 16.85 -11.13 -18.45
N ASP A 245 16.74 -11.01 -19.77
CA ASP A 245 16.69 -9.71 -20.47
C ASP A 245 15.44 -8.91 -20.10
N GLU A 246 14.29 -9.59 -20.08
CA GLU A 246 13.03 -8.96 -19.71
C GLU A 246 12.92 -8.69 -18.21
N ALA A 247 13.55 -9.53 -17.38
CA ALA A 247 13.67 -9.29 -15.95
C ALA A 247 14.45 -7.99 -15.66
N GLU A 248 15.57 -7.79 -16.35
CA GLU A 248 16.38 -6.58 -16.21
C GLU A 248 15.63 -5.31 -16.62
N GLU A 249 14.84 -5.36 -17.70
CA GLU A 249 14.01 -4.23 -18.13
C GLU A 249 13.03 -3.81 -17.03
N ASP A 250 12.29 -4.79 -16.49
CA ASP A 250 11.29 -4.56 -15.44
C ASP A 250 11.92 -4.05 -14.14
N LEU A 251 13.00 -4.67 -13.68
CA LEU A 251 13.70 -4.28 -12.46
C LEU A 251 14.28 -2.86 -12.57
N ARG A 252 14.89 -2.51 -13.71
CA ARG A 252 15.40 -1.15 -13.92
C ARG A 252 14.29 -0.11 -14.01
N PHE A 253 13.15 -0.46 -14.58
CA PHE A 253 12.00 0.44 -14.59
C PHE A 253 11.50 0.72 -13.16
N ALA A 254 11.35 -0.34 -12.35
CA ALA A 254 10.91 -0.23 -10.98
C ALA A 254 11.86 0.63 -10.14
N ILE A 255 13.18 0.40 -10.23
CA ILE A 255 14.20 1.20 -9.57
C ILE A 255 14.07 2.68 -9.91
N ARG A 256 14.07 3.03 -11.21
CA ARG A 256 14.00 4.44 -11.63
C ARG A 256 12.74 5.13 -11.13
N THR A 257 11.61 4.44 -11.25
CA THR A 257 10.32 5.00 -10.82
C THR A 257 10.26 5.20 -9.31
N ALA A 258 10.75 4.23 -8.54
CA ALA A 258 10.82 4.32 -7.09
C ALA A 258 11.76 5.44 -6.62
N GLU A 259 12.94 5.59 -7.24
CA GLU A 259 13.87 6.68 -6.96
C GLU A 259 13.27 8.07 -7.28
N GLU A 260 12.52 8.20 -8.38
CA GLU A 260 11.80 9.44 -8.74
C GLU A 260 10.68 9.79 -7.76
N LEU A 261 10.08 8.79 -7.11
CA LEU A 261 9.05 8.96 -6.08
C LEU A 261 9.64 9.17 -4.67
N GLY A 262 10.96 9.09 -4.51
CA GLY A 262 11.63 9.18 -3.21
C GLY A 262 11.41 7.96 -2.32
N ASP A 263 10.96 6.83 -2.88
CA ASP A 263 10.85 5.56 -2.16
C ASP A 263 12.25 5.03 -1.83
N ARG A 264 12.42 4.55 -0.60
CA ARG A 264 13.70 4.07 -0.08
C ARG A 264 13.78 2.55 0.01
N GLN A 265 12.64 1.88 0.14
CA GLN A 265 12.58 0.44 0.42
C GLN A 265 12.55 -0.39 -0.87
N LEU A 266 11.72 0.00 -1.83
CA LEU A 266 11.57 -0.72 -3.08
C LEU A 266 12.88 -0.76 -3.91
N PRO A 267 13.67 0.34 -4.02
CA PRO A 267 14.92 0.30 -4.78
C PRO A 267 15.94 -0.68 -4.24
N ALA A 268 16.14 -0.73 -2.91
CA ALA A 268 17.14 -1.60 -2.30
C ALA A 268 16.91 -3.09 -2.63
N TRP A 269 15.69 -3.56 -2.40
CA TRP A 269 15.31 -4.93 -2.74
C TRP A 269 15.40 -5.21 -4.24
N THR A 270 14.97 -4.25 -5.08
CA THR A 270 15.00 -4.40 -6.54
C THR A 270 16.43 -4.44 -7.09
N TRP A 271 17.37 -3.66 -6.53
CA TRP A 271 18.79 -3.68 -6.89
C TRP A 271 19.43 -5.05 -6.60
N ARG A 272 19.12 -5.70 -5.47
CA ARG A 272 19.60 -7.06 -5.17
C ARG A 272 19.10 -8.08 -6.19
N ASN A 273 17.84 -7.97 -6.59
CA ASN A 273 17.26 -8.86 -7.60
C ASN A 273 17.92 -8.65 -8.98
N LEU A 274 18.27 -7.40 -9.32
CA LEU A 274 19.01 -7.10 -10.55
C LEU A 274 20.46 -7.61 -10.49
N ALA A 275 21.11 -7.54 -9.33
CA ALA A 275 22.41 -8.18 -9.12
C ALA A 275 22.34 -9.69 -9.37
N LYS A 276 21.26 -10.34 -8.91
CA LYS A 276 21.05 -11.78 -9.17
C LYS A 276 20.91 -12.11 -10.65
N VAL A 277 20.27 -11.23 -11.43
CA VAL A 277 20.21 -11.37 -12.90
C VAL A 277 21.61 -11.34 -13.50
N ALA A 278 22.47 -10.40 -13.06
CA ALA A 278 23.85 -10.31 -13.53
C ALA A 278 24.68 -11.57 -13.16
N GLU A 279 24.51 -12.09 -11.93
CA GLU A 279 25.15 -13.35 -11.51
C GLU A 279 24.75 -14.54 -12.40
N LEU A 280 23.46 -14.66 -12.73
CA LEU A 280 22.95 -15.73 -13.58
C LEU A 280 23.49 -15.65 -15.02
N ARG A 281 23.90 -14.46 -15.47
CA ARG A 281 24.61 -14.25 -16.74
C ARG A 281 26.13 -14.47 -16.64
N GLY A 282 26.65 -14.70 -15.43
CA GLY A 282 28.09 -14.86 -15.19
C GLY A 282 28.88 -13.56 -15.05
N ASP A 283 28.22 -12.40 -15.02
CA ASP A 283 28.88 -11.10 -14.85
C ASP A 283 28.98 -10.73 -13.37
N LYS A 284 30.02 -11.28 -12.71
CA LYS A 284 30.29 -11.04 -11.28
C LYS A 284 30.62 -9.57 -10.99
N ALA A 285 31.30 -8.88 -11.90
CA ALA A 285 31.69 -7.49 -11.70
C ALA A 285 30.46 -6.57 -11.70
N ALA A 286 29.54 -6.77 -12.65
CA ALA A 286 28.27 -6.06 -12.66
C ALA A 286 27.43 -6.38 -11.41
N ALA A 287 27.36 -7.64 -10.98
CA ALA A 287 26.64 -8.03 -9.77
C ALA A 287 27.16 -7.31 -8.51
N GLU A 288 28.48 -7.25 -8.32
CA GLU A 288 29.10 -6.55 -7.17
C GLU A 288 28.78 -5.05 -7.15
N GLU A 289 28.82 -4.39 -8.30
CA GLU A 289 28.43 -2.98 -8.42
C GLU A 289 26.95 -2.76 -8.11
N LEU A 290 26.07 -3.64 -8.57
CA LEU A 290 24.63 -3.59 -8.27
C LEU A 290 24.33 -3.82 -6.78
N LEU A 291 25.06 -4.73 -6.12
CA LEU A 291 24.96 -4.94 -4.67
C LEU A 291 25.49 -3.74 -3.88
N LYS A 292 26.48 -3.02 -4.40
CA LYS A 292 26.92 -1.76 -3.81
C LYS A 292 25.81 -0.70 -3.90
N ARG A 293 25.13 -0.58 -5.04
CA ARG A 293 23.98 0.33 -5.22
C ARG A 293 22.81 0.00 -4.30
N SER A 294 22.52 -1.28 -4.08
CA SER A 294 21.53 -1.70 -3.06
C SER A 294 21.86 -1.14 -1.69
N ARG A 295 23.11 -1.29 -1.23
CA ARG A 295 23.57 -0.80 0.07
C ARG A 295 23.52 0.72 0.16
N ASP A 296 23.91 1.41 -0.91
CA ASP A 296 23.84 2.87 -0.96
C ASP A 296 22.38 3.37 -0.93
N ALA A 297 21.43 2.64 -1.54
CA ALA A 297 20.01 2.95 -1.47
C ALA A 297 19.45 2.78 -0.05
N GLU A 298 19.88 1.74 0.68
CA GLU A 298 19.52 1.53 2.09
C GLU A 298 20.08 2.63 3.00
N LEU A 299 21.29 3.13 2.72
CA LEU A 299 21.96 4.16 3.52
C LEU A 299 21.48 5.59 3.25
N ARG A 300 20.76 5.84 2.15
CA ARG A 300 20.15 7.17 1.84
C ARG A 300 18.83 7.43 2.60
N GLY A 301 18.61 6.73 3.71
CA GLY A 301 17.54 7.05 4.68
C GLY A 301 17.88 8.28 5.55
N PRO A 302 16.89 8.98 6.11
CA PRO A 302 17.14 10.12 6.97
C PRO A 302 17.62 9.66 8.35
N HIS A 303 18.45 10.49 8.98
CA HIS A 303 18.65 10.51 10.42
C HIS A 303 17.43 11.14 11.12
#